data_AF-A0A3B0AMD3-F1
#
_entry.id   AF-A0A3B0AMD3-F1
#
_cell.length_a   1.000
_cell.length_b   1.000
_cell.length_c   1.000
_cell.angle_alpha   90.00
_cell.angle_beta   90.00
_cell.angle_gamma   90.00
#
_symmetry.space_group_name_H-M   'P 1'
#
loop_
_entity.id
_entity.type
_entity.pdbx_description
1 polymer ?
#
loop_
_entity_poly.entity_id
_entity_poly.type
_entity_poly.pdbx_seq_one_letter_code
_entity_poly.pdbx_strand_id
1 'polypeptide(L)'
;MDAYGREHWNGREMQPLMEYSQWRDYAAVIRKARASLALVEGESAAQKHFAETRNLVRIGSGARREAQDFRLTRFGAYLTAMAGDDTKSAVAHARVYFAVRTREAELGALEAEEVRQTALARSREMVDYRVFRDMMAENAPDYSPSSPATRMFFAMVQNELYRHLTGMDAQEIRSAREINTWPGRLEGKLPRTADRKVAKNYLTAAELAKLDRLVARLCLRAMDIADDDVHLSLAKWDGLVRTELMMSRRALAA
;
A
#
# COMPACT_ATOMS: atom_id res chain seq x y z
N MET A 1 30.94 2.18 -15.88
CA MET A 1 30.69 2.77 -14.54
C MET A 1 31.59 3.99 -14.37
N ASP A 2 31.16 5.00 -13.63
CA ASP A 2 31.98 6.19 -13.31
C ASP A 2 33.04 5.87 -12.25
N ALA A 3 33.87 6.85 -11.88
CA ALA A 3 34.90 6.72 -10.85
C ALA A 3 34.37 6.30 -9.46
N TYR A 4 33.04 6.29 -9.27
CA TYR A 4 32.35 5.93 -8.04
C TYR A 4 31.53 4.64 -8.18
N GLY A 5 31.75 3.86 -9.25
CA GLY A 5 31.04 2.60 -9.49
C GLY A 5 29.58 2.77 -9.94
N ARG A 6 29.14 3.98 -10.30
CA ARG A 6 27.77 4.20 -10.76
C ARG A 6 27.66 3.98 -12.26
N GLU A 7 26.60 3.31 -12.67
CA GLU A 7 26.30 3.16 -14.09
C GLU A 7 26.03 4.52 -14.75
N HIS A 8 26.65 4.72 -15.89
CA HIS A 8 26.42 5.87 -16.74
C HIS A 8 26.47 5.42 -18.19
N TRP A 9 25.81 6.20 -19.04
CA TRP A 9 25.82 6.02 -20.48
C TRP A 9 26.36 7.27 -21.14
N ASN A 10 27.11 7.06 -22.21
CA ASN A 10 27.54 8.14 -23.05
C ASN A 10 26.53 8.38 -24.20
N GLY A 11 26.22 9.63 -24.49
CA GLY A 11 25.27 10.00 -25.53
C GLY A 11 25.69 9.45 -26.89
N ARG A 12 26.96 9.57 -27.27
CA ARG A 12 27.44 9.04 -28.57
C ARG A 12 27.42 7.52 -28.66
N GLU A 13 27.61 6.82 -27.55
CA GLU A 13 27.45 5.36 -27.49
C GLU A 13 25.99 4.93 -27.60
N MET A 14 25.07 5.69 -27.00
CA MET A 14 23.63 5.41 -27.08
C MET A 14 23.03 5.76 -28.44
N GLN A 15 23.58 6.76 -29.15
CA GLN A 15 23.06 7.22 -30.44
C GLN A 15 22.71 6.08 -31.42
N PRO A 16 23.64 5.15 -31.76
CA PRO A 16 23.33 4.07 -32.69
C PRO A 16 22.33 3.06 -32.11
N LEU A 17 22.33 2.84 -30.80
CA LEU A 17 21.37 1.94 -30.12
C LEU A 17 19.93 2.48 -30.19
N MET A 18 19.80 3.80 -30.30
CA MET A 18 18.51 4.48 -30.45
C MET A 18 18.15 4.75 -31.92
N GLU A 19 18.90 4.20 -32.88
CA GLU A 19 18.68 4.32 -34.33
C GLU A 19 18.76 5.75 -34.89
N TYR A 20 19.56 6.62 -34.28
CA TYR A 20 19.83 7.95 -34.82
C TYR A 20 21.08 7.96 -35.69
N SER A 21 20.95 8.29 -36.97
CA SER A 21 22.08 8.38 -37.89
C SER A 21 22.94 9.63 -37.66
N GLN A 22 22.34 10.75 -37.28
CA GLN A 22 23.04 12.01 -37.06
C GLN A 22 23.05 12.43 -35.59
N TRP A 23 24.24 12.81 -35.09
CA TRP A 23 24.41 13.26 -33.71
C TRP A 23 23.53 14.45 -33.35
N ARG A 24 23.34 15.41 -34.27
CA ARG A 24 22.56 16.62 -34.00
C ARG A 24 21.12 16.30 -33.60
N ASP A 25 20.53 15.29 -34.23
CA ASP A 25 19.14 14.90 -34.01
C ASP A 25 19.01 14.18 -32.65
N TYR A 26 19.93 13.28 -32.36
CA TYR A 26 19.94 12.60 -31.05
C TYR A 26 20.26 13.56 -29.89
N ALA A 27 21.20 14.48 -30.08
CA ALA A 27 21.52 15.50 -29.09
C ALA A 27 20.33 16.44 -28.84
N ALA A 28 19.48 16.70 -29.83
CA ALA A 28 18.25 17.45 -29.63
C ALA A 28 17.27 16.71 -28.71
N VAL A 29 17.15 15.38 -28.84
CA VAL A 29 16.34 14.54 -27.94
C VAL A 29 16.86 14.58 -26.51
N ILE A 30 18.18 14.44 -26.32
CA ILE A 30 18.80 14.54 -24.98
C ILE A 30 18.51 15.89 -24.35
N ARG A 31 18.68 16.99 -25.11
CA ARG A 31 18.39 18.35 -24.61
C ARG A 31 16.91 18.55 -24.29
N LYS A 32 16.00 18.00 -25.10
CA LYS A 32 14.55 18.00 -24.82
C LYS A 32 14.25 17.30 -23.49
N ALA A 33 14.77 16.10 -23.28
CA ALA A 33 14.59 15.34 -22.04
C ALA A 33 15.15 16.08 -20.81
N ARG A 34 16.35 16.66 -20.93
CA ARG A 34 16.97 17.52 -19.91
C ARG A 34 16.10 18.74 -19.59
N ALA A 35 15.60 19.43 -20.61
CA ALA A 35 14.76 20.62 -20.44
C ALA A 35 13.44 20.27 -19.74
N SER A 36 12.80 19.16 -20.11
CA SER A 36 11.61 18.66 -19.40
C SER A 36 11.88 18.39 -17.92
N LEU A 37 13.01 17.76 -17.59
CA LEU A 37 13.39 17.54 -16.18
C LEU A 37 13.66 18.87 -15.45
N ALA A 38 14.34 19.82 -16.11
CA ALA A 38 14.62 21.13 -15.53
C ALA A 38 13.35 21.92 -15.20
N LEU A 39 12.27 21.76 -15.98
CA LEU A 39 10.98 22.40 -15.72
C LEU A 39 10.28 21.87 -14.45
N VAL A 40 10.52 20.62 -14.07
CA VAL A 40 9.84 19.96 -12.94
C VAL A 40 10.69 19.97 -11.66
N GLU A 41 11.99 19.70 -11.79
CA GLU A 41 12.93 19.48 -10.67
C GLU A 41 14.03 20.54 -10.59
N GLY A 42 14.02 21.51 -11.51
CA GLY A 42 15.01 22.58 -11.59
C GLY A 42 16.31 22.19 -12.31
N GLU A 43 17.08 23.23 -12.65
CA GLU A 43 18.30 23.10 -13.46
C GLU A 43 19.41 22.28 -12.77
N SER A 44 19.52 22.40 -11.44
CA SER A 44 20.50 21.63 -10.66
C SER A 44 20.25 20.12 -10.74
N ALA A 45 18.98 19.69 -10.69
CA ALA A 45 18.62 18.28 -10.84
C ALA A 45 18.90 17.80 -12.28
N ALA A 46 18.53 18.60 -13.28
CA ALA A 46 18.79 18.27 -14.67
C ALA A 46 20.29 18.05 -14.97
N GLN A 47 21.17 18.89 -14.44
CA GLN A 47 22.62 18.75 -14.62
C GLN A 47 23.20 17.47 -13.99
N LYS A 48 22.62 16.99 -12.87
CA LYS A 48 23.05 15.71 -12.26
C LYS A 48 22.76 14.52 -13.15
N HIS A 49 21.66 14.56 -13.91
CA HIS A 49 21.23 13.45 -14.76
C HIS A 49 21.72 13.56 -16.21
N PHE A 50 22.03 14.78 -16.67
CA PHE A 50 22.45 15.12 -18.03
C PHE A 50 23.71 16.00 -18.01
N ALA A 51 24.85 15.42 -17.65
CA ALA A 51 26.11 16.15 -17.59
C ALA A 51 26.69 16.34 -19.00
N GLU A 52 26.86 17.59 -19.43
CA GLU A 52 27.58 17.89 -20.67
C GLU A 52 29.07 17.54 -20.53
N THR A 53 29.61 16.90 -21.55
CA THR A 53 31.00 16.44 -21.60
C THR A 53 31.58 16.71 -22.98
N ARG A 54 32.90 16.56 -23.10
CA ARG A 54 33.60 16.58 -24.38
C ARG A 54 34.39 15.30 -24.50
N ASN A 55 34.26 14.63 -25.63
CA ASN A 55 34.98 13.39 -25.92
C ASN A 55 35.70 13.48 -27.27
N LEU A 56 36.82 12.78 -27.36
CA LEU A 56 37.58 12.65 -28.60
C LEU A 56 36.87 11.66 -29.54
N VAL A 57 36.38 12.16 -30.67
CA VAL A 57 35.74 11.34 -31.71
C VAL A 57 36.67 11.19 -32.92
N ARG A 58 36.67 10.01 -33.52
CA ARG A 58 37.44 9.72 -34.73
C ARG A 58 36.73 10.34 -35.94
N ILE A 59 37.46 11.12 -36.73
CA ILE A 59 36.99 11.69 -38.00
C ILE A 59 37.48 10.86 -39.19
N GLY A 60 36.84 11.04 -40.36
CA GLY A 60 37.04 10.23 -41.56
C GLY A 60 38.48 10.16 -42.10
N SER A 61 39.38 11.02 -41.62
CA SER A 61 40.82 11.00 -41.94
C SER A 61 41.69 10.24 -40.92
N GLY A 62 41.09 9.59 -39.92
CA GLY A 62 41.81 8.90 -38.84
C GLY A 62 42.25 9.81 -37.69
N ALA A 63 42.20 11.13 -37.86
CA ALA A 63 42.41 12.11 -36.80
C ALA A 63 41.31 12.05 -35.73
N ARG A 64 41.60 12.57 -34.53
CA ARG A 64 40.62 12.68 -33.43
C ARG A 64 40.32 14.16 -33.17
N ARG A 65 39.06 14.49 -32.94
CA ARG A 65 38.63 15.85 -32.59
C ARG A 65 37.75 15.80 -31.34
N GLU A 66 37.91 16.77 -30.44
CA GLU A 66 36.94 16.96 -29.36
C GLU A 66 35.58 17.39 -29.91
N ALA A 67 34.54 16.68 -29.51
CA ALA A 67 33.17 17.06 -29.79
C ALA A 67 32.31 17.02 -28.53
N GLN A 68 31.27 17.86 -28.50
CA GLN A 68 30.28 17.87 -27.42
C GLN A 68 29.60 16.51 -27.31
N ASP A 69 29.35 16.09 -26.08
CA ASP A 69 28.73 14.83 -25.73
C ASP A 69 27.96 14.97 -24.40
N PHE A 70 27.24 13.93 -24.01
CA PHE A 70 26.49 13.88 -22.75
C PHE A 70 26.85 12.62 -21.97
N ARG A 71 26.91 12.76 -20.66
CA ARG A 71 26.94 11.65 -19.72
C ARG A 71 25.60 11.58 -19.02
N LEU A 72 24.92 10.46 -19.21
CA LEU A 72 23.59 10.22 -18.72
C LEU A 72 23.64 9.25 -17.55
N THR A 73 22.92 9.59 -16.48
CA THR A 73 22.56 8.59 -15.47
C THR A 73 21.50 7.65 -16.04
N ARG A 74 21.21 6.53 -15.36
CA ARG A 74 20.12 5.61 -15.75
C ARG A 74 18.79 6.36 -15.94
N PHE A 75 18.46 7.25 -15.00
CA PHE A 75 17.27 8.08 -15.07
C PHE A 75 17.29 9.04 -16.28
N GLY A 76 18.42 9.67 -16.57
CA GLY A 76 18.59 10.53 -17.76
C GLY A 76 18.44 9.75 -19.08
N ALA A 77 18.97 8.53 -19.14
CA ALA A 77 18.82 7.63 -20.28
C ALA A 77 17.35 7.23 -20.50
N TYR A 78 16.61 6.94 -19.43
CA TYR A 78 15.17 6.64 -19.51
C TYR A 78 14.37 7.81 -20.05
N LEU A 79 14.61 9.02 -19.52
CA LEU A 79 13.96 10.25 -20.01
C LEU A 79 14.30 10.53 -21.49
N THR A 80 15.54 10.27 -21.89
CA THR A 80 15.97 10.39 -23.30
C THR A 80 15.21 9.41 -24.20
N ALA A 81 15.06 8.16 -23.79
CA ALA A 81 14.30 7.16 -24.54
C ALA A 81 12.82 7.54 -24.66
N MET A 82 12.22 8.05 -23.57
CA MET A 82 10.82 8.51 -23.61
C MET A 82 10.64 9.74 -24.53
N ALA A 83 11.62 10.63 -24.59
CA ALA A 83 11.57 11.84 -25.42
C ALA A 83 11.85 11.62 -26.92
N GLY A 84 12.44 10.47 -27.28
CA GLY A 84 12.86 10.15 -28.65
C GLY A 84 11.71 9.95 -29.63
N ASP A 85 12.02 10.02 -30.93
CA ASP A 85 11.13 9.71 -32.06
C ASP A 85 10.68 8.24 -32.07
N ASP A 86 9.38 8.01 -31.96
CA ASP A 86 8.75 6.68 -31.88
C ASP A 86 8.65 5.93 -33.20
N THR A 87 8.97 6.58 -34.32
CA THR A 87 9.12 5.87 -35.60
C THR A 87 10.36 4.98 -35.64
N LYS A 88 11.29 5.15 -34.68
CA LYS A 88 12.47 4.30 -34.51
C LYS A 88 12.13 3.10 -33.62
N SER A 89 12.44 1.90 -34.10
CA SER A 89 12.02 0.65 -33.45
C SER A 89 12.59 0.55 -32.04
N ALA A 90 13.88 0.83 -31.85
CA ALA A 90 14.52 0.86 -30.54
C ALA A 90 13.84 1.83 -29.54
N VAL A 91 13.43 3.02 -30.01
CA VAL A 91 12.72 4.01 -29.17
C VAL A 91 11.33 3.49 -28.80
N ALA A 92 10.58 2.95 -29.78
CA ALA A 92 9.25 2.40 -29.56
C ALA A 92 9.27 1.24 -28.55
N HIS A 93 10.21 0.30 -28.69
CA HIS A 93 10.42 -0.80 -27.75
C HIS A 93 10.72 -0.30 -26.34
N ALA A 94 11.60 0.70 -26.20
CA ALA A 94 11.90 1.29 -24.90
C ALA A 94 10.65 1.91 -24.25
N ARG A 95 9.81 2.63 -25.01
CA ARG A 95 8.57 3.22 -24.49
C ARG A 95 7.56 2.16 -24.03
N VAL A 96 7.37 1.09 -24.81
CA VAL A 96 6.49 -0.02 -24.41
C VAL A 96 7.00 -0.68 -23.15
N TYR A 97 8.31 -0.96 -23.07
CA TYR A 97 8.94 -1.49 -21.87
C TYR A 97 8.66 -0.59 -20.66
N PHE A 98 8.92 0.72 -20.75
CA PHE A 98 8.65 1.63 -19.63
C PHE A 98 7.18 1.71 -19.26
N ALA A 99 6.26 1.72 -20.23
CA ALA A 99 4.83 1.71 -19.93
C ALA A 99 4.42 0.46 -19.15
N VAL A 100 4.92 -0.73 -19.54
CA VAL A 100 4.69 -1.99 -18.83
C VAL A 100 5.31 -1.96 -17.44
N ARG A 101 6.58 -1.55 -17.31
CA ARG A 101 7.29 -1.50 -16.03
C ARG A 101 6.66 -0.51 -15.05
N THR A 102 6.21 0.65 -15.52
CA THR A 102 5.48 1.62 -14.70
C THR A 102 4.18 1.01 -14.21
N ARG A 103 3.42 0.32 -15.09
CA ARG A 103 2.18 -0.35 -14.69
C ARG A 103 2.42 -1.45 -13.65
N GLU A 104 3.45 -2.27 -13.83
CA GLU A 104 3.84 -3.29 -12.86
C GLU A 104 4.22 -2.68 -11.50
N ALA A 105 4.96 -1.56 -11.50
CA ALA A 105 5.33 -0.85 -10.28
C ALA A 105 4.12 -0.22 -9.58
N GLU A 106 3.19 0.38 -10.32
CA GLU A 106 1.93 0.91 -9.78
C GLU A 106 1.10 -0.20 -9.14
N LEU A 107 0.92 -1.33 -9.83
CA LEU A 107 0.19 -2.49 -9.30
C LEU A 107 0.87 -3.02 -8.04
N GLY A 108 2.19 -3.18 -8.04
CA GLY A 108 2.94 -3.60 -6.86
C GLY A 108 2.84 -2.62 -5.69
N ALA A 109 2.80 -1.31 -5.95
CA ALA A 109 2.60 -0.30 -4.91
C ALA A 109 1.18 -0.34 -4.32
N LEU A 110 0.16 -0.54 -5.16
CA LEU A 110 -1.23 -0.74 -4.71
C LEU A 110 -1.36 -2.00 -3.86
N GLU A 111 -0.77 -3.11 -4.29
CA GLU A 111 -0.72 -4.36 -3.53
C GLU A 111 -0.03 -4.16 -2.17
N ALA A 112 1.13 -3.49 -2.15
CA ALA A 112 1.86 -3.20 -0.91
C ALA A 112 1.05 -2.33 0.07
N GLU A 113 0.32 -1.35 -0.46
CA GLU A 113 -0.56 -0.51 0.35
C GLU A 113 -1.71 -1.31 0.95
N GLU A 114 -2.37 -2.18 0.18
CA GLU A 114 -3.46 -3.02 0.69
C GLU A 114 -2.96 -4.02 1.76
N VAL A 115 -1.76 -4.60 1.58
CA VAL A 115 -1.10 -5.43 2.61
C VAL A 115 -0.89 -4.63 3.89
N ARG A 116 -0.35 -3.42 3.78
CA ARG A 116 -0.08 -2.51 4.92
C ARG A 116 -1.37 -2.15 5.65
N GLN A 117 -2.42 -1.78 4.92
CA GLN A 117 -3.72 -1.46 5.50
C GLN A 117 -4.34 -2.66 6.23
N THR A 118 -4.26 -3.86 5.63
CA THR A 118 -4.75 -5.08 6.25
C THR A 118 -3.98 -5.42 7.53
N ALA A 119 -2.66 -5.24 7.54
CA ALA A 119 -1.83 -5.43 8.73
C ALA A 119 -2.16 -4.39 9.83
N LEU A 120 -2.33 -3.12 9.45
CA LEU A 120 -2.71 -2.05 10.37
C LEU A 120 -4.08 -2.30 11.00
N ALA A 121 -5.07 -2.72 10.22
CA ALA A 121 -6.41 -3.05 10.72
C ALA A 121 -6.37 -4.19 11.75
N ARG A 122 -5.56 -5.23 11.51
CA ARG A 122 -5.35 -6.32 12.48
C ARG A 122 -4.62 -5.85 13.74
N SER A 123 -3.64 -4.96 13.59
CA SER A 123 -2.96 -4.37 14.76
C SER A 123 -3.90 -3.51 15.60
N ARG A 124 -4.80 -2.75 14.96
CA ARG A 124 -5.80 -1.92 15.65
C ARG A 124 -6.78 -2.79 16.44
N GLU A 125 -7.34 -3.82 15.83
CA GLU A 125 -8.23 -4.77 16.52
C GLU A 125 -7.57 -5.37 17.78
N MET A 126 -6.28 -5.73 17.71
CA MET A 126 -5.56 -6.25 18.86
C MET A 126 -5.41 -5.23 20.00
N VAL A 127 -5.30 -3.94 19.66
CA VAL A 127 -5.26 -2.85 20.63
C VAL A 127 -6.65 -2.62 21.22
N ASP A 128 -7.69 -2.53 20.39
CA ASP A 128 -9.07 -2.32 20.83
C ASP A 128 -9.54 -3.45 21.75
N TYR A 129 -9.27 -4.70 21.39
CA TYR A 129 -9.56 -5.85 22.25
C TYR A 129 -8.84 -5.76 23.60
N ARG A 130 -7.58 -5.33 23.60
CA ARG A 130 -6.80 -5.15 24.82
C ARG A 130 -7.38 -4.06 25.70
N VAL A 131 -7.66 -2.89 25.12
CA VAL A 131 -8.28 -1.77 25.81
C VAL A 131 -9.59 -2.19 26.45
N PHE A 132 -10.51 -2.77 25.68
CA PHE A 132 -11.80 -3.20 26.21
C PHE A 132 -11.63 -4.20 27.35
N ARG A 133 -10.74 -5.19 27.18
CA ARG A 133 -10.43 -6.18 28.22
C ARG A 133 -9.86 -5.53 29.48
N ASP A 134 -8.97 -4.55 29.34
CA ASP A 134 -8.32 -3.88 30.47
C ASP A 134 -9.36 -3.03 31.24
N MET A 135 -10.26 -2.32 30.54
CA MET A 135 -11.38 -1.60 31.17
C MET A 135 -12.33 -2.53 31.93
N MET A 136 -12.63 -3.71 31.36
CA MET A 136 -13.43 -4.74 32.03
C MET A 136 -12.73 -5.27 33.28
N ALA A 137 -11.40 -5.44 33.25
CA ALA A 137 -10.65 -5.92 34.41
C ALA A 137 -10.65 -4.91 35.57
N GLU A 138 -10.72 -3.61 35.25
CA GLU A 138 -10.78 -2.53 36.23
C GLU A 138 -12.18 -2.36 36.82
N ASN A 139 -13.23 -2.44 36.01
CA ASN A 139 -14.57 -1.99 36.40
C ASN A 139 -15.65 -3.10 36.45
N ALA A 140 -15.32 -4.35 36.16
CA ALA A 140 -16.26 -5.46 36.28
C ALA A 140 -15.91 -6.36 37.49
N PRO A 141 -16.68 -6.30 38.60
CA PRO A 141 -16.36 -7.05 39.83
C PRO A 141 -16.33 -8.56 39.67
N ASP A 142 -17.06 -9.10 38.69
CA ASP A 142 -17.18 -10.52 38.37
C ASP A 142 -16.32 -10.93 37.15
N TYR A 143 -15.48 -10.03 36.64
CA TYR A 143 -14.56 -10.33 35.56
C TYR A 143 -13.33 -11.09 36.05
N SER A 144 -12.98 -12.15 35.31
CA SER A 144 -11.73 -12.87 35.49
C SER A 144 -11.25 -13.41 34.15
N PRO A 145 -10.02 -13.11 33.68
CA PRO A 145 -9.56 -13.44 32.32
C PRO A 145 -9.65 -14.94 31.97
N SER A 146 -9.50 -15.81 32.96
CA SER A 146 -9.48 -17.27 32.79
C SER A 146 -10.83 -17.94 33.07
N SER A 147 -11.85 -17.19 33.50
CA SER A 147 -13.13 -17.76 33.89
C SER A 147 -13.96 -18.23 32.67
N PRO A 148 -14.74 -19.32 32.81
CA PRO A 148 -15.70 -19.73 31.79
C PRO A 148 -16.73 -18.63 31.45
N ALA A 149 -17.16 -17.85 32.44
CA ALA A 149 -18.11 -16.75 32.26
C ALA A 149 -17.54 -15.66 31.34
N THR A 150 -16.30 -15.24 31.56
CA THR A 150 -15.62 -14.24 30.69
C THR A 150 -15.47 -14.75 29.26
N ARG A 151 -15.07 -16.02 29.08
CA ARG A 151 -14.98 -16.62 27.73
C ARG A 151 -16.33 -16.64 27.02
N MET A 152 -17.40 -17.01 27.75
CA MET A 152 -18.76 -17.02 27.20
C MET A 152 -19.21 -15.60 26.83
N PHE A 153 -18.94 -14.62 27.69
CA PHE A 153 -19.26 -13.22 27.45
C PHE A 153 -18.62 -12.70 26.15
N PHE A 154 -17.31 -12.86 25.97
CA PHE A 154 -16.65 -12.41 24.74
C PHE A 154 -17.15 -13.14 23.48
N ALA A 155 -17.42 -14.45 23.59
CA ALA A 155 -17.99 -15.21 22.48
C ALA A 155 -19.39 -14.71 22.09
N MET A 156 -20.21 -14.37 23.09
CA MET A 156 -21.54 -13.80 22.90
C MET A 156 -21.46 -12.40 22.25
N VAL A 157 -20.65 -11.49 22.79
CA VAL A 157 -20.45 -10.14 22.23
C VAL A 157 -19.97 -10.21 20.78
N GLN A 158 -19.03 -11.11 20.49
CA GLN A 158 -18.53 -11.31 19.13
C GLN A 158 -19.64 -11.78 18.17
N ASN A 159 -20.46 -12.75 18.58
CA ASN A 159 -21.60 -13.20 17.77
C ASN A 159 -22.68 -12.13 17.61
N GLU A 160 -22.88 -11.26 18.60
CA GLU A 160 -23.81 -10.13 18.48
C GLU A 160 -23.34 -9.09 17.49
N LEU A 161 -22.05 -8.75 17.51
CA LEU A 161 -21.44 -7.89 16.50
C LEU A 161 -21.64 -8.48 15.09
N TYR A 162 -21.37 -9.78 14.91
CA TYR A 162 -21.59 -10.44 13.63
C TYR A 162 -23.06 -10.43 13.20
N ARG A 163 -23.99 -10.79 14.08
CA ARG A 163 -25.43 -10.77 13.77
C ARG A 163 -25.93 -9.37 13.46
N HIS A 164 -25.44 -8.36 14.19
CA HIS A 164 -25.79 -6.97 13.94
C HIS A 164 -25.37 -6.52 12.54
N LEU A 165 -24.19 -6.95 12.07
CA LEU A 165 -23.64 -6.57 10.77
C LEU A 165 -24.19 -7.38 9.60
N THR A 166 -24.38 -8.67 9.81
CA THR A 166 -24.56 -9.65 8.71
C THR A 166 -25.88 -10.40 8.77
N GLY A 167 -26.59 -10.34 9.91
CA GLY A 167 -27.71 -11.23 10.23
C GLY A 167 -27.30 -12.64 10.65
N MET A 168 -26.01 -12.97 10.60
CA MET A 168 -25.45 -14.30 10.84
C MET A 168 -24.48 -14.29 12.03
N ASP A 169 -24.33 -15.42 12.71
CA ASP A 169 -23.25 -15.63 13.68
C ASP A 169 -21.95 -16.16 13.05
N ALA A 170 -20.91 -16.32 13.87
CA ALA A 170 -19.59 -16.73 13.40
C ALA A 170 -19.59 -18.11 12.69
N GLN A 171 -20.44 -19.04 13.11
CA GLN A 171 -20.53 -20.36 12.49
C GLN A 171 -21.25 -20.26 11.14
N GLU A 172 -22.40 -19.58 11.12
CA GLU A 172 -23.21 -19.37 9.92
C GLU A 172 -22.41 -18.65 8.82
N ILE A 173 -21.66 -17.60 9.18
CA ILE A 173 -20.76 -16.86 8.27
C ILE A 173 -19.76 -17.82 7.61
N ARG A 174 -19.08 -18.65 8.41
CA ARG A 174 -18.04 -19.57 7.92
C ARG A 174 -18.60 -20.68 7.03
N SER A 175 -19.85 -21.09 7.24
CA SER A 175 -20.51 -22.11 6.42
C SER A 175 -21.14 -21.58 5.14
N ALA A 176 -21.65 -20.34 5.16
CA ALA A 176 -22.46 -19.78 4.08
C ALA A 176 -21.68 -18.90 3.11
N ARG A 177 -20.47 -18.45 3.49
CA ARG A 177 -19.69 -17.47 2.71
C ARG A 177 -18.32 -18.01 2.33
N GLU A 178 -17.76 -17.45 1.27
CA GLU A 178 -16.37 -17.65 0.91
C GLU A 178 -15.45 -16.77 1.77
N ILE A 179 -14.23 -17.25 2.02
CA ILE A 179 -13.24 -16.48 2.75
C ILE A 179 -12.76 -15.30 1.89
N ASN A 180 -12.83 -14.10 2.44
CA ASN A 180 -12.55 -12.85 1.74
C ASN A 180 -11.16 -12.29 2.05
N THR A 181 -10.66 -12.42 3.27
CA THR A 181 -9.40 -11.78 3.69
C THR A 181 -8.57 -12.70 4.58
N TRP A 182 -7.26 -12.83 4.32
CA TRP A 182 -6.32 -13.55 5.17
C TRP A 182 -4.89 -13.05 4.96
N PRO A 183 -3.96 -13.27 5.91
CA PRO A 183 -2.55 -12.90 5.73
C PRO A 183 -1.94 -13.60 4.51
N GLY A 184 -1.34 -12.84 3.60
CA GLY A 184 -0.69 -13.37 2.39
C GLY A 184 -1.62 -13.60 1.19
N ARG A 185 -2.91 -13.24 1.27
CA ARG A 185 -3.86 -13.35 0.14
C ARG A 185 -3.33 -12.71 -1.15
N LEU A 186 -2.75 -11.50 -1.04
CA LEU A 186 -2.23 -10.72 -2.18
C LEU A 186 -0.93 -11.29 -2.73
N GLU A 187 -0.18 -12.04 -1.91
CA GLU A 187 1.01 -12.79 -2.35
C GLU A 187 0.62 -14.11 -3.05
N GLY A 188 -0.66 -14.30 -3.37
CA GLY A 188 -1.20 -15.53 -3.96
C GLY A 188 -1.23 -16.72 -2.99
N LYS A 189 -0.97 -16.51 -1.69
CA LYS A 189 -0.97 -17.61 -0.71
C LYS A 189 -2.38 -18.09 -0.45
N LEU A 190 -2.56 -19.40 -0.39
CA LEU A 190 -3.81 -20.02 -0.01
C LEU A 190 -4.10 -19.84 1.50
N PRO A 191 -5.37 -19.72 1.92
CA PRO A 191 -5.72 -19.55 3.32
C PRO A 191 -5.45 -20.82 4.13
N ARG A 192 -4.78 -20.67 5.27
CA ARG A 192 -4.45 -21.79 6.17
C ARG A 192 -5.66 -22.21 7.00
N THR A 193 -5.57 -23.37 7.63
CA THR A 193 -6.62 -23.88 8.54
C THR A 193 -6.96 -22.91 9.67
N ALA A 194 -5.96 -22.19 10.20
CA ALA A 194 -6.19 -21.16 11.22
C ALA A 194 -7.00 -19.97 10.68
N ASP A 195 -6.71 -19.53 9.45
CA ASP A 195 -7.38 -18.40 8.81
C ASP A 195 -8.87 -18.72 8.55
N ARG A 196 -9.19 -19.99 8.23
CA ARG A 196 -10.56 -20.48 8.03
C ARG A 196 -11.40 -20.55 9.32
N LYS A 197 -10.76 -20.56 10.50
CA LYS A 197 -11.47 -20.55 11.78
C LYS A 197 -11.95 -19.15 12.18
N VAL A 198 -11.42 -18.09 11.56
CA VAL A 198 -11.73 -16.70 11.93
C VAL A 198 -12.89 -16.18 11.09
N ALA A 199 -14.07 -15.98 11.70
CA ALA A 199 -15.27 -15.54 10.97
C ALA A 199 -15.12 -14.15 10.32
N LYS A 200 -14.37 -13.23 10.96
CA LYS A 200 -14.06 -11.92 10.38
C LYS A 200 -13.43 -11.99 8.99
N ASN A 201 -12.64 -13.04 8.71
CA ASN A 201 -11.99 -13.24 7.41
C ASN A 201 -12.99 -13.46 6.26
N TYR A 202 -14.27 -13.71 6.55
CA TYR A 202 -15.34 -13.93 5.57
C TYR A 202 -16.21 -12.68 5.36
N LEU A 203 -15.94 -11.59 6.09
CA LEU A 203 -16.66 -10.33 5.94
C LEU A 203 -16.18 -9.55 4.72
N THR A 204 -17.09 -8.80 4.12
CA THR A 204 -16.77 -7.82 3.07
C THR A 204 -16.02 -6.61 3.66
N ALA A 205 -15.33 -5.83 2.81
CA ALA A 205 -14.63 -4.62 3.26
C ALA A 205 -15.57 -3.61 3.95
N ALA A 206 -16.81 -3.49 3.48
CA ALA A 206 -17.81 -2.60 4.08
C ALA A 206 -18.27 -3.09 5.47
N GLU A 207 -18.47 -4.41 5.63
CA GLU A 207 -18.82 -5.01 6.92
C GLU A 207 -17.66 -4.90 7.93
N LEU A 208 -16.41 -5.10 7.49
CA LEU A 208 -15.21 -4.89 8.32
C LEU A 208 -15.11 -3.45 8.81
N ALA A 209 -15.26 -2.48 7.91
CA ALA A 209 -15.21 -1.06 8.30
C ALA A 209 -16.32 -0.69 9.30
N LYS A 210 -17.50 -1.30 9.18
CA LYS A 210 -18.58 -1.12 10.17
C LYS A 210 -18.27 -1.81 11.50
N LEU A 211 -17.69 -3.02 11.46
CA LEU A 211 -17.24 -3.74 12.66
C LEU A 211 -16.23 -2.91 13.45
N ASP A 212 -15.20 -2.39 12.79
CA ASP A 212 -14.15 -1.57 13.43
C ASP A 212 -14.75 -0.34 14.11
N ARG A 213 -15.73 0.33 13.48
CA ARG A 213 -16.42 1.48 14.09
C ARG A 213 -17.27 1.10 15.31
N LEU A 214 -17.91 -0.07 15.28
CA LEU A 214 -18.70 -0.56 16.43
C LEU A 214 -17.78 -0.90 17.60
N VAL A 215 -16.69 -1.62 17.34
CA VAL A 215 -15.69 -1.97 18.35
C VAL A 215 -15.07 -0.72 18.96
N ALA A 216 -14.67 0.26 18.15
CA ALA A 216 -14.13 1.52 18.63
C ALA A 216 -15.11 2.27 19.55
N ARG A 217 -16.41 2.33 19.19
CA ARG A 217 -17.44 2.94 20.06
C ARG A 217 -17.61 2.19 21.37
N LEU A 218 -17.61 0.85 21.34
CA LEU A 218 -17.68 0.04 22.57
C LEU A 218 -16.46 0.27 23.46
N CYS A 219 -15.27 0.45 22.89
CA CYS A 219 -14.06 0.77 23.65
C CYS A 219 -14.15 2.16 24.30
N LEU A 220 -14.58 3.18 23.56
CA LEU A 220 -14.80 4.53 24.12
C LEU A 220 -15.83 4.48 25.25
N ARG A 221 -16.95 3.77 25.04
CA ARG A 221 -17.96 3.62 26.09
C ARG A 221 -17.41 2.90 27.32
N ALA A 222 -16.53 1.92 27.13
CA ALA A 222 -15.90 1.23 28.23
C ALA A 222 -14.91 2.12 28.99
N MET A 223 -14.20 3.01 28.29
CA MET A 223 -13.36 4.04 28.92
C MET A 223 -14.20 5.01 29.74
N ASP A 224 -15.31 5.53 29.20
CA ASP A 224 -16.18 6.46 29.95
C ASP A 224 -16.67 5.83 31.26
N ILE A 225 -17.06 4.55 31.23
CA ILE A 225 -17.51 3.81 32.43
C ILE A 225 -16.40 3.67 33.45
N ALA A 226 -15.17 3.47 32.98
CA ALA A 226 -13.98 3.39 33.83
C ALA A 226 -13.64 4.75 34.47
N ASP A 227 -13.65 5.81 33.66
CA ASP A 227 -13.37 7.17 34.11
C ASP A 227 -14.43 7.66 35.12
N ASP A 228 -15.68 7.21 34.98
CA ASP A 228 -16.79 7.51 35.89
C ASP A 228 -16.80 6.62 37.17
N ASP A 229 -15.82 5.70 37.34
CA ASP A 229 -15.74 4.73 38.44
C ASP A 229 -17.00 3.82 38.57
N VAL A 230 -17.69 3.59 37.45
CA VAL A 230 -18.94 2.83 37.41
C VAL A 230 -18.66 1.34 37.29
N HIS A 231 -19.02 0.60 38.33
CA HIS A 231 -18.81 -0.84 38.38
C HIS A 231 -20.00 -1.62 37.80
N LEU A 232 -19.76 -2.38 36.73
CA LEU A 232 -20.78 -3.16 36.02
C LEU A 232 -20.43 -4.64 36.01
N SER A 233 -21.38 -5.50 36.40
CA SER A 233 -21.20 -6.95 36.24
C SER A 233 -21.18 -7.35 34.76
N LEU A 234 -20.63 -8.52 34.44
CA LEU A 234 -20.63 -9.08 33.08
C LEU A 234 -22.04 -9.11 32.45
N ALA A 235 -23.07 -9.37 33.25
CA ALA A 235 -24.47 -9.34 32.79
C ALA A 235 -24.94 -7.92 32.43
N LYS A 236 -24.53 -6.90 33.19
CA LYS A 236 -24.84 -5.49 32.87
C LYS A 236 -24.07 -5.03 31.63
N TRP A 237 -22.81 -5.47 31.48
CA TRP A 237 -22.03 -5.22 30.27
C TRP A 237 -22.67 -5.83 29.02
N ASP A 238 -23.23 -7.04 29.11
CA ASP A 238 -24.00 -7.62 27.99
C ASP A 238 -25.18 -6.72 27.59
N GLY A 239 -25.98 -6.28 28.57
CA GLY A 239 -27.09 -5.36 28.33
C GLY A 239 -26.65 -4.03 27.69
N LEU A 240 -25.50 -3.51 28.10
CA LEU A 240 -24.91 -2.31 27.53
C LEU A 240 -24.49 -2.52 26.07
N VAL A 241 -23.77 -3.60 25.77
CA VAL A 241 -23.38 -3.94 24.39
C VAL A 241 -24.62 -4.04 23.50
N ARG A 242 -25.66 -4.75 23.94
CA ARG A 242 -26.93 -4.84 23.19
C ARG A 242 -27.56 -3.48 22.92
N THR A 243 -27.52 -2.59 23.91
CA THR A 243 -28.10 -1.23 23.79
C THR A 243 -27.30 -0.39 22.80
N GLU A 244 -25.96 -0.42 22.87
CA GLU A 244 -25.09 0.27 21.90
C GLU A 244 -25.33 -0.23 20.46
N LEU A 245 -25.45 -1.55 20.29
CA LEU A 245 -25.81 -2.15 19.00
C LEU A 245 -27.23 -1.79 18.56
N MET A 246 -28.17 -1.57 19.47
CA MET A 246 -29.51 -1.12 19.10
C MET A 246 -29.51 0.35 18.66
N MET A 247 -28.76 1.21 19.35
CA MET A 247 -28.66 2.63 19.06
C MET A 247 -27.97 2.89 17.72
N SER A 248 -26.96 2.10 17.37
CA SER A 248 -26.27 2.20 16.08
C SER A 248 -27.17 1.92 14.87
N ARG A 249 -28.25 1.14 15.03
CA ARG A 249 -29.28 0.95 13.98
C ARG A 249 -30.12 2.20 13.73
N ARG A 250 -30.42 2.97 14.79
CA ARG A 250 -31.29 4.16 14.71
C ARG A 250 -30.58 5.34 14.03
N ALA A 251 -29.29 5.51 14.26
CA ALA A 251 -28.48 6.55 13.63
C ALA A 251 -28.28 6.37 12.11
N LEU A 252 -28.61 5.20 11.56
CA LEU A 252 -28.56 4.92 10.10
C LEU A 252 -29.92 5.13 9.41
N ALA A 253 -31.00 5.38 10.17
CA ALA A 253 -32.37 5.52 9.68
C ALA A 253 -32.92 6.96 9.79
N ALA A 254 -32.08 7.91 10.21
CA ALA A 254 -32.36 9.35 10.24
C ALA A 254 -31.44 10.06 9.24
#